data_AF-A0A8T3Y8G4-F1
#
_entry.id   AF-A0A8T3Y8G4-F1
#
_cell.length_a   1.000
_cell.length_b   1.000
_cell.length_c   1.000
_cell.angle_alpha   90.00
_cell.angle_beta   90.00
_cell.angle_gamma   90.00
#
_symmetry.space_group_name_H-M   'P 1'
#
loop_
_entity.id
_entity.type
_entity.pdbx_description
1 polymer ?
#
loop_
_entity_poly.entity_id
_entity_poly.type
_entity_poly.pdbx_seq_one_letter_code
_entity_poly.pdbx_strand_id
1 'polypeptide(L)'
;MNNKKIGGVLLGLGLALGGIMIAYNLNLQREYAQYFCSPNAQCQQVESLLSLTNFAFGLVFAVISLGFYMLLFSRGEEAILRRLEEEKTRKMLEEKYNIIVKILDENEKKVLDA
;
A
#
# COMPACT_ATOMS: atom_id res chain seq x y z
N MET A 1 -11.70 7.08 -2.19
CA MET A 1 -11.84 5.65 -1.79
C MET A 1 -10.96 5.44 -0.55
N ASN A 2 -11.46 4.83 0.52
CA ASN A 2 -10.79 4.83 1.83
C ASN A 2 -9.67 3.76 1.95
N ASN A 3 -8.85 3.66 0.89
CA ASN A 3 -7.79 2.65 0.73
C ASN A 3 -6.76 2.72 1.85
N LYS A 4 -6.56 3.91 2.42
CA LYS A 4 -5.67 4.12 3.57
C LYS A 4 -6.12 3.36 4.83
N LYS A 5 -7.43 3.31 5.11
CA LYS A 5 -7.93 2.53 6.27
C LYS A 5 -7.85 1.03 6.00
N ILE A 6 -8.15 0.60 4.77
CA ILE A 6 -8.08 -0.82 4.38
C ILE A 6 -6.63 -1.33 4.47
N GLY A 7 -5.67 -0.57 3.91
CA GLY A 7 -4.25 -0.90 4.01
C GLY A 7 -3.76 -0.96 5.45
N GLY A 8 -4.20 -0.04 6.31
CA GLY A 8 -3.88 -0.08 7.75
C GLY A 8 -4.42 -1.31 8.48
N VAL A 9 -5.66 -1.71 8.20
CA VAL A 9 -6.26 -2.94 8.77
C VAL A 9 -5.53 -4.19 8.28
N LEU A 10 -5.23 -4.28 6.98
CA LEU A 10 -4.48 -5.40 6.41
C LEU A 10 -3.09 -5.55 7.02
N LEU A 11 -2.39 -4.43 7.19
CA LEU A 11 -1.06 -4.39 7.75
C LEU A 11 -1.08 -4.78 9.24
N GLY A 12 -2.06 -4.29 10.00
CA GLY A 12 -2.25 -4.68 11.39
C GLY A 12 -2.53 -6.19 11.56
N LEU A 13 -3.44 -6.73 10.74
CA LEU A 13 -3.76 -8.16 10.74
C LEU A 13 -2.54 -9.02 10.32
N GLY A 14 -1.82 -8.59 9.28
CA GLY A 14 -0.63 -9.29 8.80
C GLY A 14 0.49 -9.34 9.84
N LEU A 15 0.75 -8.23 10.54
CA LEU A 15 1.73 -8.19 11.63
C LEU A 15 1.32 -9.05 12.82
N ALA A 16 0.03 -9.05 13.19
CA ALA A 16 -0.47 -9.90 14.27
C ALA A 16 -0.30 -11.39 13.94
N LEU A 17 -0.70 -11.82 12.74
CA LEU A 17 -0.53 -13.20 12.27
C LEU A 17 0.95 -13.57 12.16
N GLY A 18 1.78 -12.68 11.62
CA GLY A 18 3.23 -12.86 11.54
C GLY A 18 3.87 -13.03 12.91
N GLY A 19 3.47 -12.23 13.90
CA GLY A 19 3.95 -12.35 15.27
C GLY A 19 3.60 -13.70 15.91
N ILE A 20 2.36 -14.17 15.71
CA ILE A 20 1.93 -15.50 16.18
C ILE A 20 2.75 -16.61 15.50
N MET A 21 2.98 -16.52 14.18
CA MET A 21 3.78 -17.50 13.44
C MET A 21 5.24 -17.55 13.89
N ILE A 22 5.85 -16.40 14.17
CA ILE A 22 7.22 -16.32 14.70
C ILE A 22 7.27 -16.98 16.08
N ALA A 23 6.33 -16.66 16.96
CA ALA A 23 6.26 -17.28 18.29
C ALA A 23 6.09 -18.80 18.20
N TYR A 24 5.26 -19.28 17.28
CA TYR A 24 5.08 -20.72 17.03
C TYR A 24 6.36 -21.39 16.52
N ASN A 25 7.04 -20.79 15.54
CA ASN A 25 8.30 -21.32 15.01
C ASN A 25 9.41 -21.37 16.06
N LEU A 26 9.53 -20.34 16.90
CA LEU A 26 10.52 -20.33 17.98
C LEU A 26 10.28 -21.45 18.99
N ASN A 27 9.03 -21.82 19.25
CA ASN A 27 8.70 -22.95 20.12
C ASN A 27 9.01 -24.30 19.44
N LEU A 28 8.63 -24.47 18.17
CA LEU A 28 8.96 -25.68 17.40
C LEU A 28 10.47 -25.90 17.32
N GLN A 29 11.25 -24.84 17.07
CA GLN A 29 12.70 -24.93 16.97
C GLN A 29 13.34 -25.41 18.29
N ARG A 30 12.76 -25.07 19.45
CA ARG A 30 13.22 -25.57 20.76
C ARG A 30 12.93 -27.06 20.93
N GLU A 31 11.75 -27.52 20.52
CA GLU A 31 11.41 -28.96 20.54
C GLU A 31 12.34 -29.74 19.60
N TYR A 32 12.58 -29.24 18.38
CA TYR A 32 13.52 -29.82 17.43
C TYR A 32 14.93 -30.03 18.03
N ALA A 33 15.45 -29.03 18.75
CA ALA A 33 16.77 -29.10 19.37
C ALA A 33 16.85 -30.13 20.52
N GLN A 34 15.72 -30.43 21.17
CA GLN A 34 15.68 -31.40 22.27
C GLN A 34 15.61 -32.86 21.79
N TYR A 35 15.05 -33.12 20.61
CA TYR A 35 14.84 -34.49 20.12
C TYR A 35 15.97 -35.08 19.26
N PHE A 36 17.09 -34.38 19.03
CA PHE A 36 18.26 -34.89 18.27
C PHE A 36 17.84 -35.72 17.05
N CYS A 37 16.97 -35.18 16.19
CA CYS A 37 16.18 -35.93 15.22
C CYS A 37 17.00 -36.99 14.44
N SER A 38 16.90 -38.23 14.90
CA SER A 38 17.18 -39.45 14.13
C SER A 38 15.95 -39.75 13.28
N PRO A 39 16.08 -40.21 12.02
CA PRO A 39 14.97 -40.37 11.10
C PRO A 39 13.97 -41.44 11.60
N ASN A 40 12.99 -41.01 12.38
CA ASN A 40 11.87 -41.79 12.88
C ASN A 40 10.56 -41.12 12.45
N ALA A 41 9.44 -41.85 12.46
CA ALA A 41 8.13 -41.40 11.96
C ALA A 41 7.65 -40.07 12.56
N GLN A 42 8.07 -39.74 13.78
CA GLN A 42 7.75 -38.47 14.44
C GLN A 42 8.47 -37.28 13.78
N CYS A 43 9.71 -37.44 13.30
CA CYS A 43 10.47 -36.34 12.71
C CYS A 43 9.98 -35.99 11.29
N GLN A 44 9.46 -36.95 10.53
CA GLN A 44 8.80 -36.69 9.23
C GLN A 44 7.56 -35.81 9.36
N GLN A 45 6.80 -35.93 10.44
CA GLN A 45 5.65 -35.05 10.67
C GLN A 45 6.10 -33.61 10.92
N VAL A 46 7.19 -33.43 11.67
CA VAL A 46 7.70 -32.09 11.94
C VAL A 46 8.29 -31.45 10.69
N GLU A 47 8.97 -32.20 9.81
CA GLU A 47 9.47 -31.67 8.53
C GLU A 47 8.33 -31.19 7.61
N SER A 48 7.23 -31.94 7.54
CA SER A 48 6.04 -31.54 6.77
C SER A 48 5.43 -30.25 7.32
N LEU A 49 5.35 -30.13 8.65
CA LEU A 49 4.91 -28.91 9.33
C LEU A 49 5.84 -27.73 9.05
N LEU A 50 7.16 -27.96 8.97
CA LEU A 50 8.18 -26.95 8.68
C LEU A 50 8.03 -26.41 7.24
N SER A 51 7.80 -27.29 6.27
CA SER A 51 7.52 -26.91 4.88
C SER A 51 6.24 -26.06 4.77
N LEU A 52 5.17 -26.48 5.47
CA LEU A 52 3.91 -25.73 5.52
C LEU A 52 4.09 -24.35 6.17
N THR A 53 4.91 -24.24 7.22
CA THR A 53 5.18 -22.95 7.89
C THR A 53 5.94 -22.00 6.98
N ASN A 54 6.92 -22.48 6.21
CA ASN A 54 7.63 -21.67 5.22
C ASN A 54 6.70 -21.11 4.14
N PHE A 55 5.78 -21.94 3.63
CA PHE A 55 4.77 -21.49 2.68
C PHE A 55 3.83 -20.42 3.28
N ALA A 56 3.37 -20.65 4.52
CA ALA A 56 2.51 -19.72 5.22
C ALA A 56 3.20 -18.38 5.53
N PHE A 57 4.51 -18.38 5.83
CA PHE A 57 5.29 -17.14 5.92
C PHE A 57 5.26 -16.35 4.61
N GLY A 58 5.38 -17.02 3.48
CA GLY A 58 5.26 -16.39 2.16
C GLY A 58 3.92 -15.68 1.97
N LEU A 59 2.82 -16.32 2.37
CA LEU A 59 1.48 -15.72 2.30
C LEU A 59 1.32 -14.53 3.24
N VAL A 60 1.78 -14.63 4.49
CA VAL A 60 1.74 -13.53 5.46
C VAL A 60 2.53 -12.32 4.93
N PHE A 61 3.71 -12.56 4.36
CA PHE A 61 4.55 -11.50 3.81
C PHE A 61 3.89 -10.83 2.59
N ALA A 62 3.21 -11.61 1.73
CA ALA A 62 2.44 -11.08 0.62
C ALA A 62 1.30 -10.15 1.10
N VAL A 63 0.57 -10.54 2.14
CA VAL A 63 -0.51 -9.73 2.74
C VAL A 63 0.05 -8.43 3.34
N ILE A 64 1.16 -8.50 4.07
CA ILE A 64 1.82 -7.31 4.63
C ILE A 64 2.30 -6.38 3.53
N SER A 65 2.96 -6.92 2.49
CA SER A 65 3.42 -6.15 1.34
C SER A 65 2.26 -5.45 0.62
N LEU A 66 1.12 -6.13 0.48
CA LEU A 66 -0.08 -5.56 -0.14
C LEU A 66 -0.70 -4.46 0.73
N GLY A 67 -0.70 -4.62 2.06
CA GLY A 67 -1.08 -3.57 3.00
C GLY A 67 -0.20 -2.32 2.88
N PHE A 68 1.12 -2.50 2.81
CA PHE A 68 2.08 -1.40 2.56
C PHE A 68 1.85 -0.73 1.21
N TYR A 69 1.64 -1.51 0.16
CA TYR A 69 1.36 -1.01 -1.18
C TYR A 69 0.15 -0.09 -1.19
N MET A 70 -0.97 -0.51 -0.59
CA MET A 70 -2.18 0.34 -0.52
C MET A 70 -1.95 1.65 0.23
N LEU A 71 -1.18 1.61 1.33
CA LEU A 71 -0.89 2.82 2.12
C LEU A 71 -0.02 3.81 1.35
N LEU A 72 1.02 3.34 0.65
CA LEU A 72 1.89 4.20 -0.14
C LEU A 72 1.17 4.74 -1.38
N PHE A 73 0.45 3.89 -2.11
CA PHE A 73 -0.22 4.25 -3.34
C PHE A 73 -1.37 5.24 -3.11
N SER A 74 -2.08 5.13 -1.97
CA SER A 74 -3.14 6.10 -1.61
C SER A 74 -2.64 7.54 -1.55
N ARG A 75 -1.39 7.78 -1.13
CA ARG A 75 -0.80 9.13 -1.13
C ARG A 75 -0.40 9.60 -2.53
N GLY A 76 0.04 8.68 -3.37
CA GLY A 76 0.37 8.98 -4.77
C GLY A 76 -0.86 9.41 -5.55
N GLU A 77 -1.96 8.65 -5.44
CA GLU A 77 -3.23 8.98 -6.10
C GLU A 77 -3.77 10.36 -5.65
N GLU A 78 -3.78 10.64 -4.34
CA GLU A 78 -4.21 11.93 -3.80
C GLU A 78 -3.37 13.10 -4.35
N ALA A 79 -2.05 12.94 -4.44
CA ALA A 79 -1.16 13.97 -4.96
C ALA A 79 -1.37 14.23 -6.46
N ILE A 80 -1.58 13.18 -7.24
CA ILE A 80 -1.85 13.28 -8.68
C ILE A 80 -3.20 13.95 -8.92
N LEU A 81 -4.25 13.51 -8.22
CA LEU A 81 -5.59 14.11 -8.30
C LEU A 81 -5.56 15.60 -7.97
N ARG A 82 -4.84 16.00 -6.92
CA ARG A 82 -4.74 17.42 -6.53
C ARG A 82 -4.08 18.26 -7.63
N ARG A 83 -2.98 17.77 -8.21
CA ARG A 83 -2.32 18.47 -9.33
C ARG A 83 -3.24 18.57 -10.55
N LEU A 84 -3.98 17.51 -10.84
CA LEU A 84 -4.92 17.48 -11.96
C LEU A 84 -6.06 18.49 -11.77
N GLU A 85 -6.61 18.61 -10.55
CA GLU A 85 -7.63 19.60 -10.21
C GLU A 85 -7.09 21.03 -10.26
N GLU A 86 -5.88 21.27 -9.74
CA GLU A 86 -5.20 22.57 -9.82
C GLU A 86 -4.96 23.00 -11.28
N GLU A 87 -4.49 22.07 -12.14
CA GLU A 87 -4.30 22.33 -13.57
C GLU A 87 -5.62 22.57 -14.31
N LYS A 88 -6.64 21.75 -14.04
CA LYS A 88 -7.97 21.92 -14.65
C LYS A 88 -8.59 23.27 -14.30
N THR A 89 -8.47 23.69 -13.04
CA THR A 89 -9.01 24.97 -12.56
C THR A 89 -8.29 26.14 -13.21
N ARG A 90 -6.96 26.06 -13.32
CA ARG A 90 -6.13 27.09 -13.99
C ARG A 90 -6.49 27.23 -15.47
N LYS A 91 -6.59 26.11 -16.20
CA LYS A 91 -6.99 26.13 -17.62
C LYS A 91 -8.39 26.70 -17.82
N MET A 92 -9.33 26.41 -16.92
CA MET A 92 -10.68 26.97 -16.99
C MET A 92 -10.68 28.50 -16.76
N LEU A 93 -9.83 29.01 -15.86
CA LEU A 93 -9.64 30.45 -15.64
C LEU A 93 -8.99 31.11 -16.87
N GLU A 94 -7.96 30.50 -17.44
CA GLU A 94 -7.31 30.99 -18.66
C GLU A 94 -8.26 31.01 -19.86
N GLU A 95 -9.09 29.98 -20.03
CA GLU A 95 -10.13 29.96 -21.07
C GLU A 95 -11.15 31.07 -20.87
N LYS A 96 -11.66 31.25 -19.64
CA LYS A 96 -12.61 32.34 -19.34
C LYS A 96 -11.98 33.71 -19.60
N TYR A 97 -10.74 33.92 -19.18
CA TYR A 97 -10.00 35.15 -19.45
C TYR A 97 -9.83 35.38 -20.95
N ASN A 98 -9.42 34.35 -21.72
CA ASN A 98 -9.28 34.44 -23.17
C ASN A 98 -10.61 34.74 -23.88
N ILE A 99 -11.72 34.19 -23.40
CA ILE A 99 -13.06 34.49 -23.93
C ILE A 99 -13.43 35.95 -23.66
N ILE A 100 -13.22 36.43 -22.44
CA ILE A 100 -13.46 37.84 -22.07
C ILE A 100 -12.62 38.74 -22.97
N VAL A 101 -11.30 38.54 -23.03
CA VAL A 101 -10.40 39.33 -23.88
C VAL A 101 -10.79 39.30 -25.36
N LYS A 102 -11.36 38.20 -25.88
CA LYS A 102 -11.86 38.15 -27.27
C LYS A 102 -13.11 38.99 -27.51
N ILE A 103 -13.91 39.27 -26.49
CA ILE A 103 -15.15 40.05 -26.59
C ILE A 103 -14.88 41.55 -26.46
N LEU A 104 -13.80 41.96 -25.77
CA LEU A 104 -13.48 43.37 -25.55
C LEU A 104 -12.86 44.07 -26.77
N ASP A 105 -13.17 45.37 -26.91
CA ASP A 105 -12.65 46.26 -27.94
C ASP A 105 -11.18 46.71 -27.65
N GLU A 106 -10.45 47.20 -28.66
CA GLU A 106 -9.01 47.55 -28.54
C GLU A 106 -8.73 48.60 -27.45
N ASN A 107 -9.67 49.51 -27.21
CA ASN A 107 -9.54 50.52 -26.16
C ASN A 107 -9.75 49.93 -24.76
N GLU A 108 -10.65 48.96 -24.59
CA GLU A 108 -10.91 48.33 -23.29
C GLU A 108 -9.81 47.31 -22.92
N LYS A 109 -9.22 46.63 -23.93
CA LYS A 109 -8.02 45.80 -23.73
C LYS A 109 -6.85 46.57 -23.14
N LYS A 110 -6.63 47.81 -23.62
CA LYS A 110 -5.57 48.69 -23.12
C LYS A 110 -5.71 49.07 -21.65
N VAL A 111 -6.93 49.06 -21.12
CA VAL A 111 -7.21 49.36 -19.70
C VAL A 111 -7.06 48.11 -18.84
N LEU A 112 -7.25 46.91 -19.40
CA LEU A 112 -7.09 45.63 -18.72
C LEU A 112 -5.65 45.13 -18.65
N ASP A 113 -4.81 45.51 -19.62
CA ASP A 113 -3.37 45.19 -19.66
C ASP A 113 -2.49 46.21 -18.91
N ALA A 114 -3.04 47.36 -18.49
CA ALA A 114 -2.34 48.43 -17.76
C ALA A 114 -2.51 48.30 -16.25
#